data_AF-A0A2H0FUY3-F1
#
_entry.id   AF-A0A2H0FUY3-F1
#
_cell.length_a   1.000
_cell.length_b   1.000
_cell.length_c   1.000
_cell.angle_alpha   90.00
_cell.angle_beta   90.00
_cell.angle_gamma   90.00
#
_symmetry.space_group_name_H-M   'P 1'
#
loop_
_entity.id
_entity.type
_entity.pdbx_description
1 polymer ?
#
loop_
_entity_poly.entity_id
_entity_poly.type
_entity_poly.pdbx_seq_one_letter_code
_entity_poly.pdbx_strand_id
1 'polypeptide(L)'
;MNLNQLVDSAYDLFNHKKYNESLEVLSHIDEVLQTENLNEKEKEAVLVSLLNLKGFNYLGLNSLDRATEMYASALEVNPNSSQACAGLGEVFHMQFKEQEAKTMFEWAIKNNPGNLFAVSGLAKTNRDLGLEENHNNLILN
;
A
#
# COMPACT_ATOMS: atom_id res chain seq x y z
N MET A 1 -25.10 4.26 0.06
CA MET A 1 -24.02 4.85 0.89
C MET A 1 -23.34 5.91 0.05
N ASN A 2 -22.84 6.98 0.67
CA ASN A 2 -21.95 7.92 -0.03
C ASN A 2 -20.50 7.40 -0.05
N LEU A 3 -19.62 8.05 -0.81
CA LEU A 3 -18.22 7.63 -0.96
C LEU A 3 -17.52 7.40 0.39
N ASN A 4 -17.64 8.36 1.32
CA ASN A 4 -16.98 8.28 2.63
C ASN A 4 -17.45 7.07 3.45
N GLN A 5 -18.75 6.79 3.47
CA GLN A 5 -19.31 5.64 4.18
C GLN A 5 -18.78 4.30 3.64
N LEU A 6 -18.60 4.18 2.31
CA LEU A 6 -18.05 2.97 1.70
C LEU A 6 -16.57 2.81 2.04
N VAL A 7 -15.80 3.90 1.96
CA VAL A 7 -14.38 3.90 2.33
C VAL A 7 -14.21 3.50 3.80
N ASP A 8 -14.95 4.12 4.71
CA ASP A 8 -14.90 3.80 6.14
C ASP A 8 -15.27 2.34 6.41
N SER A 9 -16.33 1.84 5.75
CA SER A 9 -16.72 0.43 5.85
C SER A 9 -15.63 -0.52 5.33
N ALA A 10 -14.96 -0.19 4.22
CA ALA A 10 -13.90 -1.02 3.68
C ALA A 10 -12.69 -1.09 4.63
N TYR A 11 -12.31 0.03 5.25
CA TYR A 11 -11.24 0.07 6.25
C TYR A 11 -11.61 -0.70 7.52
N ASP A 12 -12.83 -0.57 8.02
CA ASP A 12 -13.29 -1.31 9.19
C ASP A 12 -13.23 -2.83 8.96
N LEU A 13 -13.72 -3.29 7.80
CA LEU A 13 -13.65 -4.69 7.40
C LEU A 13 -12.19 -5.18 7.30
N PHE A 14 -11.31 -4.38 6.69
CA PHE A 14 -9.89 -4.69 6.62
C PHE A 14 -9.25 -4.84 8.00
N ASN A 15 -9.52 -3.91 8.93
CA ASN A 15 -8.99 -3.94 10.29
C ASN A 15 -9.47 -5.17 11.08
N HIS A 16 -10.68 -5.65 10.78
CA HIS A 16 -11.24 -6.90 11.32
C HIS A 16 -10.82 -8.15 10.52
N LYS A 17 -9.88 -8.03 9.58
CA LYS A 17 -9.35 -9.11 8.72
C LYS A 17 -10.41 -9.76 7.82
N LYS A 18 -11.51 -9.06 7.57
CA LYS A 18 -12.58 -9.49 6.66
C LYS A 18 -12.26 -9.05 5.22
N TYR A 19 -11.18 -9.60 4.69
CA TYR A 19 -10.58 -9.08 3.46
C TYR A 19 -11.47 -9.22 2.23
N ASN A 20 -12.18 -10.34 2.08
CA ASN A 20 -13.11 -10.53 0.97
C ASN A 20 -14.30 -9.56 1.05
N GLU A 21 -14.86 -9.36 2.25
CA GLU A 21 -15.96 -8.40 2.45
C GLU A 21 -15.48 -6.96 2.15
N SER A 22 -14.26 -6.60 2.57
CA SER A 22 -13.65 -5.30 2.24
C SER A 22 -13.49 -5.13 0.73
N LEU A 23 -12.97 -6.14 0.02
CA LEU A 23 -12.82 -6.12 -1.44
C LEU A 23 -14.17 -6.01 -2.17
N GLU A 24 -15.22 -6.65 -1.65
CA GLU A 24 -16.57 -6.52 -2.18
C GLU A 24 -17.10 -5.10 -1.99
N VAL A 25 -16.91 -4.45 -0.84
CA VAL A 25 -17.26 -3.03 -0.68
C VAL A 25 -16.48 -2.16 -1.68
N LEU A 26 -15.17 -2.41 -1.82
CA LEU A 26 -14.27 -1.66 -2.69
C LEU A 26 -14.62 -1.78 -4.19
N SER A 27 -15.26 -2.86 -4.64
CA SER A 27 -15.67 -3.00 -6.05
C SER A 27 -16.83 -2.08 -6.44
N HIS A 28 -17.59 -1.57 -5.46
CA HIS A 28 -18.73 -0.68 -5.69
C HIS A 28 -18.34 0.81 -5.60
N ILE A 29 -17.11 1.13 -5.14
CA ILE A 29 -16.68 2.51 -4.96
C ILE A 29 -16.45 3.21 -6.30
N ASP A 30 -15.96 2.50 -7.31
CA ASP A 30 -15.65 3.09 -8.62
C ASP A 30 -16.92 3.71 -9.27
N GLU A 31 -18.08 3.08 -9.07
CA GLU A 31 -19.37 3.61 -9.54
C GLU A 31 -19.78 4.89 -8.80
N VAL A 32 -19.63 4.91 -7.48
CA VAL A 32 -19.98 6.08 -6.65
C VAL A 32 -19.01 7.23 -6.91
N LEU A 33 -17.72 6.95 -7.06
CA LEU A 33 -16.67 7.94 -7.32
C LEU A 33 -16.94 8.75 -8.61
N GLN A 34 -17.52 8.12 -9.63
CA GLN A 34 -17.89 8.79 -10.88
C GLN A 34 -19.03 9.80 -10.71
N THR A 35 -19.86 9.64 -9.68
CA THR A 35 -21.00 10.52 -9.40
C THR A 35 -20.67 11.67 -8.45
N GLU A 36 -19.52 11.61 -7.78
CA GLU A 36 -19.07 12.64 -6.84
C GLU A 36 -18.52 13.86 -7.59
N ASN A 37 -18.82 15.05 -7.08
CA ASN A 37 -18.33 16.31 -7.65
C ASN A 37 -16.91 16.62 -7.14
N LEU A 38 -15.95 15.77 -7.50
CA LEU A 38 -14.53 15.90 -7.17
C LEU A 38 -13.76 16.46 -8.36
N ASN A 39 -12.74 17.27 -8.07
CA ASN A 39 -11.76 17.62 -9.09
C ASN A 39 -10.81 16.44 -9.38
N GLU A 40 -10.08 16.50 -10.50
CA GLU A 40 -9.22 15.39 -10.94
C GLU A 40 -8.16 15.00 -9.89
N LYS A 41 -7.56 15.99 -9.22
CA LYS A 41 -6.56 15.73 -8.17
C LYS A 41 -7.16 15.01 -6.96
N GLU A 42 -8.39 15.34 -6.58
CA GLU A 42 -9.12 14.65 -5.51
C GLU A 42 -9.45 13.22 -5.93
N LYS A 43 -9.89 13.01 -7.17
CA LYS A 43 -10.16 11.66 -7.71
C LYS A 43 -8.90 10.80 -7.72
N GLU A 44 -7.77 11.33 -8.17
CA GLU A 44 -6.48 10.64 -8.15
C GLU A 44 -6.07 10.25 -6.73
N ALA A 45 -6.20 11.17 -5.76
CA ALA A 45 -5.87 10.90 -4.36
C ALA A 45 -6.76 9.79 -3.75
N VAL A 46 -8.06 9.81 -4.06
CA VAL A 46 -8.99 8.76 -3.65
C VAL A 46 -8.61 7.43 -4.33
N LEU A 47 -8.37 7.43 -5.64
CA LEU A 47 -8.01 6.24 -6.41
C LEU A 47 -6.73 5.57 -5.87
N VAL A 48 -5.68 6.35 -5.59
CA VAL A 48 -4.44 5.83 -4.97
C VAL A 48 -4.73 5.17 -3.63
N SER A 49 -5.57 5.79 -2.80
CA SER A 49 -5.95 5.26 -1.48
C SER A 49 -6.74 3.95 -1.60
N LEU A 50 -7.65 3.85 -2.57
CA LEU A 50 -8.43 2.64 -2.85
C LEU A 50 -7.55 1.50 -3.37
N LEU A 51 -6.64 1.79 -4.31
CA LEU A 51 -5.68 0.82 -4.83
C LEU A 51 -4.75 0.29 -3.73
N ASN A 52 -4.24 1.18 -2.87
CA ASN A 52 -3.45 0.77 -1.70
C ASN A 52 -4.25 -0.18 -0.79
N LEU A 53 -5.51 0.15 -0.48
CA LEU A 53 -6.36 -0.68 0.37
C LEU A 53 -6.73 -2.02 -0.28
N LYS A 54 -7.01 -2.06 -1.59
CA LYS A 54 -7.17 -3.32 -2.34
C LYS A 54 -5.90 -4.17 -2.24
N GLY A 55 -4.73 -3.56 -2.41
CA GLY A 55 -3.41 -4.20 -2.24
C GLY A 55 -3.24 -4.82 -0.86
N PHE A 56 -3.57 -4.09 0.21
CA PHE A 56 -3.47 -4.59 1.58
C PHE A 56 -4.42 -5.77 1.85
N ASN A 57 -5.65 -5.72 1.32
CA ASN A 57 -6.58 -6.84 1.42
C ASN A 57 -6.04 -8.08 0.69
N TYR A 58 -5.47 -7.93 -0.51
CA TYR A 58 -4.86 -9.04 -1.22
C TYR A 58 -3.62 -9.61 -0.52
N LEU A 59 -2.79 -8.75 0.10
CA LEU A 59 -1.71 -9.20 0.99
C LEU A 59 -2.24 -10.03 2.16
N GLY A 60 -3.30 -9.56 2.83
CA GLY A 60 -3.97 -10.30 3.91
C GLY A 60 -4.50 -11.68 3.48
N LEU A 61 -4.85 -11.82 2.20
CA LEU A 61 -5.26 -13.08 1.57
C LEU A 61 -4.09 -13.89 0.98
N ASN A 62 -2.84 -13.47 1.20
CA ASN A 62 -1.64 -14.05 0.60
C ASN A 62 -1.67 -14.13 -0.95
N SER A 63 -2.46 -13.26 -1.59
CA SER A 63 -2.61 -13.15 -3.04
C SER A 63 -1.59 -12.17 -3.61
N LEU A 64 -0.31 -12.55 -3.56
CA LEU A 64 0.83 -11.65 -3.81
C LEU A 64 0.83 -11.02 -5.21
N ASP A 65 0.40 -11.76 -6.24
CA ASP A 65 0.34 -11.23 -7.61
C ASP A 65 -0.70 -10.10 -7.72
N ARG A 66 -1.89 -10.29 -7.13
CA ARG A 66 -2.94 -9.25 -7.12
C ARG A 66 -2.56 -8.07 -6.24
N ALA A 67 -1.89 -8.30 -5.12
CA ALA A 67 -1.35 -7.22 -4.31
C ALA A 67 -0.34 -6.37 -5.10
N THR A 68 0.57 -7.04 -5.82
CA THR A 68 1.56 -6.38 -6.69
C THR A 68 0.88 -5.50 -7.73
N GLU A 69 -0.13 -6.02 -8.42
CA GLU A 69 -0.89 -5.29 -9.44
C GLU A 69 -1.51 -4.01 -8.86
N MET A 70 -2.19 -4.10 -7.71
CA MET A 70 -2.83 -2.93 -7.10
C MET A 70 -1.82 -1.86 -6.66
N TYR A 71 -0.70 -2.25 -6.06
CA TYR A 71 0.33 -1.29 -5.66
C TYR A 71 1.06 -0.69 -6.87
N ALA A 72 1.29 -1.47 -7.93
CA ALA A 72 1.85 -0.96 -9.17
C ALA A 72 0.93 0.09 -9.80
N SER A 73 -0.37 -0.20 -9.93
CA SER A 73 -1.35 0.79 -10.40
C SER A 73 -1.42 2.02 -9.50
N ALA A 74 -1.29 1.87 -8.17
CA ALA A 74 -1.24 3.03 -7.27
C ALA A 74 -0.01 3.92 -7.55
N LEU A 75 1.13 3.33 -7.91
CA LEU A 75 2.35 4.05 -8.30
C LEU A 75 2.28 4.65 -9.71
N GLU A 76 1.49 4.09 -10.62
CA GLU A 76 1.21 4.72 -11.92
C GLU A 76 0.44 6.03 -11.76
N VAL A 77 -0.51 6.09 -10.81
CA VAL A 77 -1.28 7.30 -10.50
C VAL A 77 -0.46 8.28 -9.65
N ASN A 78 0.20 7.79 -8.60
CA ASN A 78 1.07 8.58 -7.74
C ASN A 78 2.41 7.86 -7.51
N PRO A 79 3.46 8.22 -8.28
CA PRO A 79 4.79 7.63 -8.16
C PRO A 79 5.44 7.78 -6.78
N ASN A 80 4.95 8.70 -5.95
CA ASN A 80 5.46 8.97 -4.61
C ASN A 80 4.57 8.38 -3.50
N SER A 81 3.66 7.45 -3.82
CA SER A 81 2.80 6.78 -2.83
C SER A 81 3.65 5.93 -1.86
N SER A 82 3.94 6.48 -0.68
CA SER A 82 4.70 5.77 0.36
C SER A 82 4.03 4.45 0.78
N GLN A 83 2.70 4.40 0.82
CA GLN A 83 1.95 3.19 1.15
C GLN A 83 2.10 2.11 0.06
N ALA A 84 2.05 2.48 -1.23
CA ALA A 84 2.24 1.54 -2.32
C ALA A 84 3.66 0.98 -2.34
N CYS A 85 4.67 1.84 -2.14
CA CYS A 85 6.05 1.40 -2.00
C CYS A 85 6.21 0.41 -0.84
N ALA A 86 5.64 0.71 0.33
CA ALA A 86 5.72 -0.18 1.48
C ALA A 86 5.00 -1.51 1.24
N GLY A 87 3.84 -1.47 0.57
CA GLY A 87 3.09 -2.65 0.16
C GLY A 87 3.89 -3.57 -0.77
N LEU A 88 4.55 -3.02 -1.80
CA LEU A 88 5.47 -3.79 -2.65
C LEU A 88 6.69 -4.32 -1.89
N GLY A 89 7.20 -3.55 -0.92
CA GLY A 89 8.25 -4.02 -0.01
C GLY A 89 7.84 -5.29 0.72
N GLU A 90 6.63 -5.30 1.28
CA GLU A 90 6.09 -6.48 1.97
C GLU A 90 5.86 -7.64 1.00
N VAL A 91 5.34 -7.39 -0.20
CA VAL A 91 5.18 -8.44 -1.22
C VAL A 91 6.53 -9.09 -1.55
N PHE A 92 7.55 -8.30 -1.84
CA PHE A 92 8.87 -8.85 -2.18
C PHE A 92 9.52 -9.58 -1.01
N HIS A 93 9.34 -9.08 0.21
CA HIS A 93 9.81 -9.75 1.41
C HIS A 93 9.13 -11.12 1.59
N MET A 94 7.81 -11.21 1.40
CA MET A 94 7.08 -12.49 1.41
C MET A 94 7.50 -13.45 0.27
N GLN A 95 8.10 -12.94 -0.81
CA GLN A 95 8.67 -13.71 -1.91
C GLN A 95 10.16 -14.06 -1.70
N PHE A 96 10.75 -13.74 -0.54
CA PHE A 96 12.19 -13.90 -0.25
C PHE A 96 13.11 -13.09 -1.18
N LYS A 97 12.59 -12.00 -1.76
CA LYS A 97 13.33 -11.06 -2.62
C LYS A 97 13.79 -9.87 -1.79
N GLU A 98 14.72 -10.13 -0.86
CA GLU A 98 15.07 -9.17 0.19
C GLU A 98 15.70 -7.88 -0.34
N GLN A 99 16.44 -7.95 -1.45
CA GLN A 99 17.08 -6.76 -2.01
C GLN A 99 16.04 -5.80 -2.62
N GLU A 100 15.06 -6.35 -3.33
CA GLU A 100 13.93 -5.61 -3.89
C GLU A 100 13.00 -5.08 -2.79
N ALA A 101 12.73 -5.89 -1.77
CA ALA A 101 11.98 -5.49 -0.59
C ALA A 101 12.62 -4.27 0.09
N LYS A 102 13.93 -4.35 0.34
CA LYS A 102 14.73 -3.27 0.92
C LYS A 102 14.59 -1.99 0.11
N THR A 103 14.79 -2.06 -1.21
CA THR A 103 14.66 -0.89 -2.10
C THR A 103 13.28 -0.25 -2.00
N MET A 104 12.21 -1.05 -2.00
CA MET A 104 10.86 -0.53 -1.92
C MET A 104 10.53 0.10 -0.56
N PHE A 105 11.01 -0.48 0.55
CA PHE A 105 10.86 0.13 1.87
C PHE A 105 11.67 1.43 2.00
N GLU A 106 12.87 1.51 1.43
CA GLU A 106 13.67 2.74 1.41
C GLU A 106 12.93 3.87 0.68
N TRP A 107 12.33 3.57 -0.48
CA TRP A 107 11.51 4.54 -1.22
C TRP A 107 10.28 4.97 -0.42
N ALA A 108 9.60 4.04 0.25
CA ALA A 108 8.47 4.36 1.10
C ALA A 108 8.83 5.36 2.21
N ILE A 109 9.96 5.15 2.88
CA ILE A 109 10.45 6.05 3.95
C ILE A 109 10.91 7.38 3.36
N LYS A 110 11.57 7.40 2.20
CA LYS A 110 11.95 8.65 1.52
C LYS A 110 10.73 9.51 1.18
N ASN A 111 9.66 8.89 0.69
CA ASN A 111 8.43 9.58 0.31
C ASN A 111 7.58 10.00 1.53
N ASN A 112 7.65 9.25 2.63
CA ASN A 112 7.05 9.64 3.90
C ASN A 112 7.85 9.04 5.07
N PRO A 113 8.71 9.83 5.74
CA PRO A 113 9.49 9.35 6.89
C PRO A 113 8.63 8.87 8.07
N GLY A 114 7.36 9.27 8.15
CA GLY A 114 6.40 8.84 9.18
C GLY A 114 5.74 7.48 8.91
N ASN A 115 6.07 6.79 7.81
CA ASN A 115 5.51 5.48 7.50
C ASN A 115 6.15 4.38 8.38
N LEU A 116 5.59 4.17 9.57
CA LEU A 116 6.08 3.19 10.55
C LEU A 116 6.07 1.74 10.04
N PHE A 117 5.14 1.41 9.13
CA PHE A 117 5.10 0.10 8.49
C PHE A 117 6.34 -0.12 7.62
N ALA A 118 6.71 0.88 6.81
CA ALA A 118 7.93 0.82 6.00
C ALA A 118 9.22 0.80 6.84
N VAL A 119 9.28 1.58 7.93
CA VAL A 119 10.43 1.58 8.85
C VAL A 119 10.62 0.20 9.47
N SER A 120 9.52 -0.42 9.92
CA SER A 120 9.56 -1.76 10.51
C SER A 120 9.90 -2.84 9.48
N GLY A 121 9.37 -2.72 8.25
CA GLY A 121 9.69 -3.59 7.12
C GLY A 121 11.16 -3.52 6.71
N LEU A 122 11.72 -2.31 6.62
CA LEU A 122 13.14 -2.11 6.32
C LEU A 122 14.02 -2.73 7.40
N ALA A 123 13.73 -2.50 8.68
CA ALA A 123 14.50 -3.07 9.78
C ALA A 123 14.50 -4.60 9.76
N LYS A 124 13.34 -5.22 9.47
CA LYS A 124 13.23 -6.67 9.29
C LYS A 124 14.08 -7.17 8.12
N THR A 125 13.90 -6.56 6.95
CA THR A 125 14.63 -6.90 5.72
C THR A 125 16.14 -6.74 5.90
N ASN A 126 16.59 -5.69 6.59
CA ASN A 126 18.00 -5.47 6.89
C ASN A 126 18.59 -6.58 7.77
N ARG A 127 17.85 -7.06 8.78
CA ARG A 127 18.30 -8.22 9.57
C ARG A 127 18.48 -9.47 8.72
N ASP A 128 17.53 -9.73 7.81
CA ASP A 128 17.60 -10.88 6.90
C ASP A 128 18.77 -10.77 5.91
N LEU A 129 19.19 -9.55 5.57
CA LEU A 129 20.37 -9.24 4.77
C LEU A 129 21.69 -9.15 5.56
N GLY A 130 21.65 -9.24 6.90
CA GLY A 130 22.82 -9.07 7.77
C GLY A 130 23.37 -7.64 7.84
N LEU A 131 22.51 -6.64 7.63
CA LEU A 131 22.80 -5.22 7.73
C LEU A 131 22.34 -4.65 9.09
N GLU A 132 22.85 -3.46 9.45
CA GLU A 132 22.30 -2.69 10.57
C GLU A 132 20.82 -2.36 10.34
N GLU A 133 19.99 -2.43 11.38
CA GLU A 133 18.53 -2.28 11.24
C GLU A 133 18.11 -0.95 10.60
N ASN A 134 18.84 0.12 10.90
CA ASN A 134 18.60 1.46 10.38
C ASN A 134 19.29 1.75 9.04
N HIS A 135 19.95 0.76 8.42
CA HIS A 135 20.66 0.96 7.16
C HIS A 135 19.69 1.36 6.04
N ASN A 136 19.86 2.57 5.49
CA ASN A 136 19.04 3.12 4.42
C ASN A 136 19.92 3.87 3.41
N ASN A 137 19.89 3.44 2.15
CA ASN A 137 20.66 4.01 1.05
C ASN A 137 20.16 5.38 0.60
N LEU A 138 18.89 5.69 0.83
CA LEU A 138 18.22 6.87 0.27
C LEU A 138 18.18 8.06 1.24
N ILE A 139 18.57 7.85 2.49
CA ILE A 139 18.68 8.85 3.54
C ILE A 139 20.15 8.86 3.97
N LEU A 140 20.85 9.96 3.64
CA LEU A 140 22.20 10.18 4.15
C LEU A 140 22.07 10.61 5.62
N ASN A 141 22.74 9.88 6.50
CA ASN A 141 22.99 10.31 7.88
C ASN A 141 24.02 11.45 7.92
#